data_AF-A0A0R2BN35-F1
#
_entry.id   AF-A0A0R2BN35-F1
#
_cell.length_a   1.000
_cell.length_b   1.000
_cell.length_c   1.000
_cell.angle_alpha   90.00
_cell.angle_beta   90.00
_cell.angle_gamma   90.00
#
_symmetry.space_group_name_H-M   'P 1'
#
loop_
_entity.id
_entity.type
_entity.pdbx_description
1 polymer ?
#
loop_
_entity_poly.entity_id
_entity_poly.type
_entity_poly.pdbx_seq_one_letter_code
_entity_poly.pdbx_strand_id
1 'polypeptide(L)'
;MEKNELPDFPATEFAAFSTAKLSYFLPYTSLTTVEQIKTFFGEDFGKKADVVNDQLVVLGSEGWEPVQKGLIIAKFTNNKYKIIDVDYYRRDFNDPIIDSEGKGIY
;
A
#
# COMPACT_ATOMS: atom_id res chain seq x y z
N MET A 1 17.87 15.54 4.86
CA MET A 1 17.61 14.09 4.98
C MET A 1 16.11 13.94 4.99
N GLU A 2 15.54 13.36 3.93
CA GLU A 2 14.10 13.13 3.83
C GLU A 2 13.69 12.08 4.86
N LYS A 3 12.64 12.41 5.63
CA LYS A 3 12.17 11.60 6.74
C LYS A 3 11.43 10.40 6.13
N ASN A 4 11.97 9.20 6.30
CA ASN A 4 11.20 7.99 5.99
C ASN A 4 10.09 7.90 7.03
N GLU A 5 8.85 8.22 6.63
CA GLU A 5 7.69 8.28 7.52
C GLU A 5 7.22 6.86 7.94
N LEU A 6 7.67 5.82 7.24
CA LEU A 6 7.29 4.42 7.42
C LEU A 6 8.53 3.49 7.45
N PRO A 7 9.50 3.70 8.36
CA PRO A 7 10.78 2.98 8.33
C PRO A 7 10.66 1.48 8.63
N ASP A 8 9.63 1.07 9.36
CA ASP A 8 9.44 -0.32 9.80
C ASP A 8 8.47 -1.11 8.90
N PHE A 9 8.03 -0.53 7.78
CA PHE A 9 7.06 -1.19 6.90
C PHE A 9 7.77 -2.09 5.88
N PRO A 10 7.33 -3.35 5.67
CA PRO A 10 7.87 -4.17 4.60
C PRO A 10 7.64 -3.48 3.23
N ALA A 11 8.39 -3.83 2.20
CA ALA A 11 8.30 -3.20 0.87
C ALA A 11 7.76 -4.15 -0.23
N THR A 12 7.46 -5.41 0.12
CA THR A 12 7.19 -6.52 -0.82
C THR A 12 6.02 -7.40 -0.34
N GLU A 13 5.63 -8.41 -1.14
CA GLU A 13 4.53 -9.34 -0.82
C GLU A 13 4.55 -9.85 0.64
N PHE A 14 3.37 -9.96 1.24
CA PHE A 14 3.20 -10.46 2.60
C PHE A 14 1.96 -11.36 2.76
N ALA A 15 2.09 -12.43 3.53
CA ALA A 15 1.00 -13.34 3.89
C ALA A 15 0.39 -12.93 5.23
N ALA A 16 -0.72 -12.18 5.20
CA ALA A 16 -1.39 -11.76 6.41
C ALA A 16 -2.35 -12.83 6.98
N PHE A 17 -2.46 -12.89 8.31
CA PHE A 17 -3.34 -13.83 9.04
C PHE A 17 -4.84 -13.49 8.94
N SER A 18 -5.20 -12.38 8.27
CA SER A 18 -6.57 -11.94 8.06
C SER A 18 -7.28 -12.77 7.00
N THR A 19 -8.58 -13.01 7.17
CA THR A 19 -9.45 -13.61 6.14
C THR A 19 -9.49 -12.78 4.84
N ALA A 20 -9.10 -11.50 4.91
CA ALA A 20 -8.85 -10.67 3.74
C ALA A 20 -7.40 -10.87 3.25
N LYS A 21 -7.22 -11.72 2.23
CA LYS A 21 -5.92 -11.88 1.58
C LYS A 21 -5.53 -10.59 0.85
N LEU A 22 -4.60 -9.83 1.45
CA LEU A 22 -3.84 -8.80 0.75
C LEU A 22 -2.89 -9.46 -0.25
N SER A 23 -2.73 -8.83 -1.41
CA SER A 23 -1.80 -9.28 -2.45
C SER A 23 -0.53 -8.44 -2.45
N TYR A 24 -0.67 -7.11 -2.35
CA TYR A 24 0.44 -6.17 -2.37
C TYR A 24 0.10 -4.93 -1.54
N PHE A 25 1.12 -4.16 -1.17
CA PHE A 25 0.93 -2.83 -0.61
C PHE A 25 1.97 -1.85 -1.18
N LEU A 26 1.69 -0.56 -1.06
CA LEU A 26 2.57 0.53 -1.44
C LEU A 26 2.59 1.56 -0.29
N PRO A 27 3.72 1.74 0.41
CA PRO A 27 3.92 2.86 1.31
C PRO A 27 3.91 4.17 0.50
N TYR A 28 3.04 5.12 0.85
CA TYR A 28 2.97 6.41 0.20
C TYR A 28 3.64 7.48 1.06
N THR A 29 4.92 7.69 0.82
CA THR A 29 5.78 8.66 1.53
C THR A 29 6.24 9.75 0.57
N SER A 30 6.99 10.74 1.07
CA SER A 30 7.65 11.74 0.23
C SER A 30 8.60 11.13 -0.81
N LEU A 31 9.15 9.94 -0.51
CA LEU A 31 10.09 9.23 -1.37
C LEU A 31 9.40 8.38 -2.46
N THR A 32 8.09 8.16 -2.35
CA THR A 32 7.35 7.33 -3.30
C THR A 32 7.25 8.04 -4.64
N THR A 33 7.88 7.45 -5.67
CA THR A 33 7.92 8.03 -7.02
C THR A 33 6.66 7.69 -7.81
N VAL A 34 6.36 8.51 -8.82
CA VAL A 34 5.26 8.24 -9.76
C VAL A 34 5.46 6.90 -10.49
N GLU A 35 6.71 6.51 -10.74
CA GLU A 35 7.02 5.22 -11.37
C GLU A 35 6.64 4.02 -10.47
N GLN A 36 6.91 4.11 -9.16
CA GLN A 36 6.48 3.09 -8.19
C GLN A 36 4.96 3.01 -8.11
N ILE A 37 4.26 4.15 -8.14
CA ILE A 37 2.80 4.21 -8.18
C ILE A 37 2.27 3.51 -9.44
N LYS A 38 2.79 3.88 -10.62
CA LYS A 38 2.38 3.26 -11.89
C LYS A 38 2.65 1.77 -11.91
N THR A 39 3.78 1.33 -11.39
CA THR A 39 4.14 -0.10 -11.31
C THR A 39 3.19 -0.86 -10.37
N PHE A 40 2.86 -0.28 -9.22
CA PHE A 40 1.96 -0.90 -8.25
C PHE A 40 0.53 -1.07 -8.78
N PHE A 41 -0.02 -0.03 -9.41
CA PHE A 41 -1.38 -0.07 -9.97
C PHE A 41 -1.45 -0.77 -11.33
N GLY A 42 -0.37 -0.77 -12.12
CA GLY A 42 -0.33 -1.39 -13.44
C GLY A 42 -1.47 -0.91 -14.34
N GLU A 43 -2.26 -1.85 -14.87
CA GLU A 43 -3.40 -1.57 -15.74
C GLU A 43 -4.58 -0.84 -15.06
N ASP A 44 -4.57 -0.77 -13.73
CA ASP A 44 -5.56 -0.01 -12.94
C ASP A 44 -5.18 1.48 -12.85
N PHE A 45 -3.94 1.86 -13.19
CA PHE A 45 -3.53 3.27 -13.23
C PHE A 45 -4.31 4.02 -14.32
N GLY A 46 -4.86 5.18 -13.99
CA GLY A 46 -5.82 5.94 -14.81
C GLY A 46 -7.28 5.45 -14.74
N LYS A 47 -7.56 4.33 -14.05
CA LYS A 47 -8.94 3.79 -13.89
C LYS A 47 -9.40 3.73 -12.44
N LYS A 48 -8.50 3.30 -11.54
CA LYS A 48 -8.74 3.17 -10.10
C LYS A 48 -7.74 3.92 -9.23
N ALA A 49 -6.68 4.45 -9.83
CA ALA A 49 -5.75 5.35 -9.18
C ALA A 49 -5.15 6.31 -10.20
N ASP A 50 -4.89 7.55 -9.81
CA ASP A 50 -4.24 8.54 -10.67
C ASP A 50 -3.49 9.57 -9.83
N VAL A 51 -2.62 10.36 -10.46
CA VAL A 51 -1.92 11.48 -9.83
C VAL A 51 -2.48 12.77 -10.42
N VAL A 52 -3.19 13.54 -9.59
CA VAL A 52 -3.81 14.81 -9.97
C VAL A 52 -3.19 15.91 -9.11
N ASN A 53 -2.62 16.95 -9.74
CA ASN A 53 -1.94 18.04 -9.03
C ASN A 53 -0.89 17.54 -8.02
N ASP A 54 -0.02 16.61 -8.44
CA ASP A 54 1.01 15.95 -7.61
C ASP A 54 0.48 15.14 -6.41
N GLN A 55 -0.82 14.92 -6.33
CA GLN A 55 -1.48 14.17 -5.27
C GLN A 55 -2.04 12.85 -5.83
N LEU A 56 -1.67 11.73 -5.21
CA LEU A 56 -2.26 10.43 -5.53
C LEU A 56 -3.72 10.42 -5.07
N VAL A 57 -4.62 10.00 -5.97
CA VAL A 57 -6.02 9.71 -5.70
C VAL A 57 -6.31 8.25 -6.02
N VAL A 58 -7.11 7.59 -5.19
CA VAL A 58 -7.47 6.18 -5.34
C VAL A 58 -8.99 6.03 -5.26
N LEU A 59 -9.56 5.19 -6.13
CA LEU A 59 -10.98 4.88 -6.16
C LEU A 59 -11.31 3.93 -5.00
N GLY A 60 -11.91 4.48 -3.95
CA GLY A 60 -12.44 3.78 -2.79
C GLY A 60 -13.91 3.38 -2.97
N SER A 61 -14.57 3.11 -1.84
CA SER A 61 -15.99 2.69 -1.83
C SER A 61 -16.95 3.85 -2.04
N GLU A 62 -16.56 5.06 -1.64
CA GLU A 62 -17.38 6.28 -1.70
C GLU A 62 -16.99 7.20 -2.87
N GLY A 63 -15.99 6.81 -3.68
CA GLY A 63 -15.50 7.58 -4.81
C GLY A 63 -13.98 7.72 -4.82
N TRP A 64 -13.48 8.71 -5.54
CA TRP A 64 -12.05 9.02 -5.59
C TRP A 64 -11.62 9.75 -4.32
N GLU A 65 -10.64 9.19 -3.62
CA GLU A 65 -10.15 9.70 -2.35
C GLU A 65 -8.65 10.07 -2.46
N PRO A 66 -8.24 11.26 -2.00
CA PRO A 66 -6.83 11.63 -1.95
C PRO A 66 -6.09 10.82 -0.88
N VAL A 67 -4.92 10.31 -1.23
CA VAL A 67 -4.07 9.53 -0.32
C VAL A 67 -3.12 10.45 0.43
N GLN A 68 -3.24 10.56 1.75
CA GLN A 68 -2.27 11.35 2.51
C GLN A 68 -0.91 10.66 2.57
N LYS A 69 0.16 11.45 2.57
CA LYS A 69 1.52 10.97 2.83
C LYS A 69 1.60 10.35 4.23
N GLY A 70 2.40 9.30 4.38
CA GLY A 70 2.47 8.50 5.61
C GLY A 70 1.41 7.39 5.71
N LEU A 71 0.55 7.23 4.69
CA LEU A 71 -0.41 6.12 4.60
C LEU A 71 0.09 5.02 3.67
N ILE A 72 -0.59 3.88 3.72
CA ILE A 72 -0.31 2.70 2.91
C ILE A 72 -1.49 2.44 1.99
N ILE A 73 -1.22 2.20 0.71
CA ILE A 73 -2.21 1.66 -0.21
C ILE A 73 -2.09 0.14 -0.20
N ALA A 74 -3.16 -0.55 0.18
CA ALA A 74 -3.26 -1.99 0.19
C ALA A 74 -4.08 -2.48 -1.02
N LYS A 75 -3.54 -3.44 -1.79
CA LYS A 75 -4.25 -4.15 -2.86
C LYS A 75 -4.70 -5.51 -2.35
N PHE A 76 -5.99 -5.78 -2.44
CA PHE A 76 -6.59 -7.05 -2.06
C PHE A 76 -6.68 -8.01 -3.25
N THR A 77 -6.74 -9.31 -2.97
CA THR A 77 -6.93 -10.40 -3.95
C THR A 77 -8.16 -10.24 -4.84
N ASN A 78 -9.16 -9.46 -4.42
CA ASN A 78 -10.34 -9.14 -5.21
C ASN A 78 -10.15 -7.89 -6.13
N ASN A 79 -8.90 -7.45 -6.34
CA ASN A 79 -8.52 -6.26 -7.11
C ASN A 79 -9.14 -4.94 -6.61
N LYS A 80 -9.49 -4.87 -5.32
CA LYS A 80 -9.86 -3.63 -4.63
C LYS A 80 -8.64 -3.02 -3.93
N TYR A 81 -8.65 -1.71 -3.81
CA TYR A 81 -7.65 -0.93 -3.09
C TYR A 81 -8.25 -0.35 -1.82
N LYS A 82 -7.46 -0.25 -0.76
CA LYS A 82 -7.82 0.46 0.47
C LYS A 82 -6.64 1.29 0.94
N ILE A 83 -6.92 2.48 1.44
CA ILE A 83 -5.94 3.30 2.13
C ILE A 83 -6.01 2.93 3.61
N ILE A 84 -4.88 2.55 4.20
CA ILE A 84 -4.78 2.16 5.60
C ILE A 84 -3.60 2.89 6.26
N ASP A 85 -3.69 3.09 7.56
CA ASP A 85 -2.56 3.56 8.37
C ASP A 85 -1.76 2.37 8.94
N VAL A 86 -0.65 2.69 9.61
CA VAL A 86 0.25 1.70 10.23
C VAL A 86 -0.44 0.94 11.36
N ASP A 87 -1.31 1.60 12.12
CA ASP A 87 -1.98 0.99 13.26
C ASP A 87 -3.02 -0.04 12.81
N TYR A 88 -3.78 0.27 11.76
CA TYR A 88 -4.65 -0.65 11.04
C TYR A 88 -3.85 -1.83 10.50
N TYR A 89 -2.71 -1.57 9.88
CA TYR A 89 -1.86 -2.65 9.38
C TYR A 89 -1.43 -3.61 10.49
N ARG A 90 -0.85 -3.09 11.57
CA ARG A 90 -0.37 -3.89 12.71
C ARG A 90 -1.49 -4.68 13.37
N ARG A 91 -2.65 -4.04 13.58
CA ARG A 91 -3.82 -4.66 14.23
C ARG A 91 -4.46 -5.75 13.39
N ASP A 92 -4.66 -5.49 12.09
CA ASP A 92 -5.54 -6.30 11.25
C ASP A 92 -4.76 -7.33 10.41
N PHE A 93 -3.44 -7.17 10.24
CA PHE A 93 -2.62 -8.09 9.45
C PHE A 93 -1.56 -8.86 10.25
N ASN A 94 -1.41 -8.58 11.56
CA ASN A 94 -0.33 -9.05 12.44
C ASN A 94 1.06 -8.69 11.89
N ASP A 95 2.03 -8.44 12.78
CA ASP A 95 3.41 -8.13 12.37
C ASP A 95 3.91 -9.10 11.30
N PRO A 96 4.73 -8.62 10.34
CA PRO A 96 5.19 -9.42 9.24
C PRO A 96 5.88 -10.70 9.76
N ILE A 97 5.30 -11.86 9.46
CA ILE A 97 6.03 -13.13 9.47
C ILE A 97 6.99 -13.09 8.28
N ILE A 98 8.13 -12.41 8.49
CA ILE A 98 9.29 -12.43 7.61
C ILE A 98 10.22 -13.55 8.05
N ASP A 99 10.75 -14.30 7.09
CA ASP A 99 11.91 -15.14 7.36
C ASP A 99 13.15 -14.29 7.63
N SER A 100 14.25 -14.93 8.04
CA SER A 100 15.53 -14.27 8.31
C SER A 100 16.14 -13.53 7.10
N GLU A 101 15.55 -13.62 5.92
CA GLU A 101 15.95 -12.90 4.70
C GLU A 101 14.97 -11.78 4.31
N GLY A 102 13.95 -11.50 5.12
CA GLY A 102 12.98 -10.44 4.86
C GLY A 102 11.92 -10.80 3.82
N LYS A 103 11.73 -12.09 3.52
CA LYS A 103 10.68 -12.56 2.60
C LYS A 103 9.49 -13.11 3.40
N GLY A 104 8.28 -12.94 2.87
CA GLY A 104 7.08 -13.55 3.45
C GLY A 104 7.17 -15.08 3.40
N ILE A 105 6.76 -15.75 4.47
CA ILE A 105 6.76 -17.22 4.52
C ILE A 105 5.57 -17.76 3.71
N TYR A 106 5.85 -18.63 2.72
CA TYR A 106 4.86 -19.30 1.85
C TYR A 106 4.07 -20.40 2.58
#